data_AF-A0A1F8P2D3-F1
#
_entry.id   AF-A0A1F8P2D3-F1
#
_cell.length_a   1.000
_cell.length_b   1.000
_cell.length_c   1.000
_cell.angle_alpha   90.00
_cell.angle_beta   90.00
_cell.angle_gamma   90.00
#
_symmetry.space_group_name_H-M   'P 1'
#
loop_
_entity.id
_entity.type
_entity.pdbx_description
1 polymer ?
#
loop_
_entity_poly.entity_id
_entity_poly.type
_entity_poly.pdbx_seq_one_letter_code
_entity_poly.pdbx_strand_id
1 'polypeptide(L)'
;MPGIAGRCIILHGPDPKKIFPPSSWQELETSLLGELRFIEDHLNEFPDYCILNLCRLIYSVHRRDVVVSKFTCALWAQDTFPEWKPLIQAAGKSYNAKASSLEKEMLKTKVNDFLNFSRVRILHKITTQNEEVN
;
A
#
# COMPACT_ATOMS: atom_id res chain seq x y z
N MET A 1 12.85 1.12 10.77
CA MET A 1 13.23 0.61 9.43
C MET A 1 13.74 1.78 8.61
N PRO A 2 14.71 1.61 7.69
CA PRO A 2 15.19 2.74 6.93
C PRO A 2 14.12 3.16 5.91
N GLY A 3 13.67 4.43 5.94
CA GLY A 3 12.80 5.03 4.93
C GLY A 3 13.52 5.19 3.58
N ILE A 4 13.45 6.37 2.94
CA ILE A 4 14.20 6.66 1.70
C ILE A 4 15.72 6.37 1.79
N ALA A 5 16.27 6.30 3.01
CA ALA A 5 17.64 5.91 3.29
C ALA A 5 17.96 4.42 3.04
N GLY A 6 16.95 3.58 2.79
CA GLY A 6 17.12 2.14 2.61
C GLY A 6 17.54 1.71 1.20
N ARG A 7 17.06 2.42 0.16
CA ARG A 7 17.36 2.15 -1.26
C ARG A 7 17.37 3.46 -2.05
N CYS A 8 18.52 4.10 -2.18
CA CYS A 8 18.69 5.35 -2.95
C CYS A 8 19.99 5.32 -3.78
N ILE A 9 20.00 6.06 -4.89
CA ILE A 9 21.21 6.38 -5.66
C ILE A 9 21.54 7.85 -5.37
N ILE A 10 22.75 8.10 -4.87
CA ILE A 10 23.21 9.46 -4.57
C ILE A 10 23.68 10.10 -5.87
N LEU A 11 22.93 11.08 -6.37
CA LEU A 11 23.33 11.84 -7.56
C LEU A 11 24.33 12.96 -7.19
N HIS A 12 24.17 13.57 -6.02
CA HIS A 12 25.06 14.60 -5.49
C HIS A 12 24.83 14.75 -3.97
N GLY A 13 25.88 15.15 -3.22
CA GLY A 13 25.79 15.43 -1.78
C GLY A 13 26.07 14.22 -0.86
N PRO A 14 25.85 14.38 0.47
CA PRO A 14 26.14 13.34 1.45
C PRO A 14 25.14 12.18 1.37
N ASP A 15 25.57 11.00 1.82
CA ASP A 15 24.68 9.84 2.00
C ASP A 15 23.46 10.23 2.85
N PRO A 16 22.22 10.00 2.37
CA PRO A 16 21.00 10.29 3.11
C PRO A 16 20.96 9.71 4.53
N LYS A 17 21.63 8.57 4.78
CA LYS A 17 21.74 7.98 6.13
C LYS A 17 22.49 8.87 7.13
N LYS A 18 23.31 9.80 6.64
CA LYS A 18 24.05 10.77 7.46
C LYS A 18 23.24 12.04 7.75
N ILE A 19 22.14 12.24 7.03
CA ILE A 19 21.30 13.44 7.12
C ILE A 19 19.97 13.11 7.81
N PHE A 20 19.38 11.96 7.46
CA PHE A 20 18.09 11.53 7.97
C PHE A 20 18.27 10.38 8.96
N PRO A 21 17.83 10.55 10.23
CA PRO A 21 17.79 9.43 11.16
C PRO A 21 16.82 8.35 10.66
N PRO A 22 17.06 7.08 11.03
CA PRO A 22 16.13 6.00 10.70
C PRO A 22 14.79 6.24 11.39
N SER A 23 13.68 6.11 10.65
CA SER A 23 12.34 6.20 11.22
C SER A 23 12.05 5.00 12.13
N SER A 24 11.44 5.31 13.27
CA SER A 24 10.83 4.32 14.15
C SER A 24 9.65 3.64 13.45
N TRP A 25 9.24 2.47 13.96
CA TRP A 25 8.05 1.81 13.41
C TRP A 25 6.77 2.60 13.70
N GLN A 26 6.65 3.24 14.88
CA GLN A 26 5.49 4.06 15.21
C GLN A 26 5.30 5.27 14.26
N GLU A 27 6.39 5.92 13.86
CA GLU A 27 6.33 7.00 12.86
C GLU A 27 5.87 6.47 11.49
N LEU A 28 6.35 5.27 11.10
CA LEU A 28 5.93 4.62 9.86
C LEU A 28 4.46 4.22 9.90
N GLU A 29 3.96 3.68 11.01
CA GLU A 29 2.54 3.38 11.20
C GLU A 29 1.66 4.63 11.08
N THR A 30 2.09 5.74 11.69
CA THR A 30 1.40 7.03 11.58
C THR A 30 1.32 7.47 10.11
N SER A 31 2.41 7.31 9.36
CA SER A 31 2.42 7.60 7.92
C SER A 31 1.50 6.67 7.12
N LEU A 32 1.50 5.36 7.43
CA LEU A 32 0.63 4.38 6.77
C LEU A 32 -0.85 4.66 7.04
N LEU A 33 -1.21 5.09 8.26
CA LEU A 33 -2.55 5.53 8.60
C LEU A 33 -2.94 6.83 7.87
N GLY A 34 -1.99 7.74 7.65
CA GLY A 34 -2.18 8.92 6.82
C GLY A 34 -2.50 8.57 5.36
N GLU A 35 -1.80 7.59 4.80
CA GLU A 35 -2.08 7.08 3.46
C GLU A 35 -3.45 6.39 3.37
N LEU A 36 -3.85 5.64 4.40
CA LEU A 36 -5.18 5.04 4.44
C LEU A 36 -6.28 6.11 4.38
N ARG A 37 -6.14 7.20 5.15
CA ARG A 37 -7.08 8.34 5.09
C ARG A 37 -7.11 8.97 3.70
N PHE A 38 -5.94 9.19 3.08
CA PHE A 38 -5.88 9.72 1.72
C PHE A 38 -6.65 8.85 0.73
N ILE A 39 -6.54 7.51 0.85
CA ILE A 39 -7.27 6.56 0.01
C ILE A 39 -8.78 6.66 0.26
N GLU A 40 -9.21 6.75 1.52
CA GLU A 40 -10.63 6.91 1.90
C GLU A 40 -11.23 8.16 1.23
N ASP A 41 -10.48 9.25 1.14
CA ASP A 41 -10.94 10.52 0.56
C ASP A 41 -10.98 10.50 -1.00
N HIS A 42 -10.06 9.77 -1.65
CA HIS A 42 -9.88 9.83 -3.12
C HIS A 42 -10.28 8.56 -3.87
N LEU A 43 -10.95 7.63 -3.17
CA LEU A 43 -11.25 6.28 -3.67
C LEU A 43 -11.98 6.28 -5.03
N ASN A 44 -12.90 7.22 -5.20
CA ASN A 44 -13.74 7.33 -6.40
C ASN A 44 -13.06 8.09 -7.55
N GLU A 45 -12.05 8.91 -7.25
CA GLU A 45 -11.31 9.69 -8.24
C GLU A 45 -10.27 8.83 -8.96
N PHE A 46 -9.55 7.99 -8.20
CA PHE A 46 -8.43 7.19 -8.71
C PHE A 46 -8.49 5.74 -8.17
N PRO A 47 -9.49 4.93 -8.57
CA PRO A 47 -9.74 3.63 -7.95
C PRO A 47 -8.59 2.62 -8.18
N ASP A 48 -7.94 2.65 -9.34
CA ASP A 48 -6.78 1.79 -9.62
C ASP A 48 -5.58 2.12 -8.73
N TYR A 49 -5.23 3.40 -8.62
CA TYR A 49 -4.18 3.89 -7.73
C TYR A 49 -4.47 3.52 -6.27
N CYS A 50 -5.72 3.67 -5.84
CA CYS A 50 -6.15 3.34 -4.49
C CYS A 50 -6.03 1.83 -4.21
N ILE A 51 -6.51 0.97 -5.11
CA ILE A 51 -6.40 -0.50 -4.97
C ILE A 51 -4.94 -0.93 -4.86
N LEU A 52 -4.05 -0.40 -5.71
CA LEU A 52 -2.64 -0.73 -5.67
C LEU A 52 -1.95 -0.20 -4.39
N ASN A 53 -2.36 0.96 -3.87
CA ASN A 53 -1.88 1.43 -2.57
C ASN A 53 -2.41 0.60 -1.41
N LEU A 54 -3.66 0.17 -1.42
CA LEU A 54 -4.19 -0.73 -0.40
C LEU A 54 -3.39 -2.03 -0.36
N CYS A 55 -3.03 -2.60 -1.52
CA CYS A 55 -2.11 -3.75 -1.57
C CYS A 55 -0.77 -3.44 -0.89
N ARG A 56 -0.21 -2.25 -1.13
CA ARG A 56 1.03 -1.80 -0.50
C ARG A 56 0.88 -1.64 1.01
N LEU A 57 -0.21 -1.03 1.49
CA LEU A 57 -0.47 -0.84 2.92
C LEU A 57 -0.60 -2.18 3.64
N ILE A 58 -1.39 -3.12 3.11
CA ILE A 58 -1.52 -4.46 3.68
C ILE A 58 -0.16 -5.15 3.75
N TYR A 59 0.62 -5.11 2.67
CA TYR A 59 1.97 -5.69 2.66
C TYR A 59 2.85 -5.05 3.74
N SER A 60 2.89 -3.71 3.79
CA SER A 60 3.74 -2.95 4.70
C SER A 60 3.48 -3.29 6.16
N VAL A 61 2.22 -3.34 6.59
CA VAL A 61 1.90 -3.69 7.99
C VAL A 61 2.17 -5.16 8.31
N HIS A 62 1.93 -6.07 7.35
CA HIS A 62 2.12 -7.50 7.56
C HIS A 62 3.60 -7.91 7.58
N ARG A 63 4.41 -7.33 6.68
CA ARG A 63 5.84 -7.66 6.52
C ARG A 63 6.75 -6.71 7.29
N ARG A 64 6.17 -5.66 7.89
CA ARG A 64 6.85 -4.51 8.47
C ARG A 64 7.75 -3.75 7.49
N ASP A 65 7.61 -3.95 6.18
CA ASP A 65 8.49 -3.37 5.16
C ASP A 65 7.76 -2.33 4.30
N VAL A 66 8.20 -1.08 4.40
CA VAL A 66 7.61 0.06 3.68
C VAL A 66 8.35 0.43 2.39
N VAL A 67 9.53 -0.16 2.14
CA VAL A 67 10.40 0.17 0.98
C VAL A 67 10.19 -0.84 -0.14
N VAL A 68 8.95 -0.91 -0.61
CA VAL A 68 8.51 -1.88 -1.61
C VAL A 68 7.59 -1.23 -2.64
N SER A 69 7.71 -1.67 -3.89
CA SER A 69 6.92 -1.11 -4.99
C SER A 69 5.45 -1.57 -4.93
N LYS A 70 4.54 -0.72 -5.43
CA LYS A 70 3.11 -1.07 -5.57
C LYS A 70 2.92 -2.36 -6.38
N PHE A 71 3.72 -2.55 -7.44
CA PHE A 71 3.64 -3.73 -8.30
C PHE A 71 4.02 -5.01 -7.54
N THR A 72 5.13 -4.99 -6.80
CA THR A 72 5.55 -6.12 -5.96
C THR A 72 4.49 -6.47 -4.92
N CYS A 73 3.91 -5.47 -4.25
CA CYS A 73 2.85 -5.71 -3.28
C CYS A 73 1.56 -6.23 -3.94
N ALA A 74 1.22 -5.75 -5.14
CA ALA A 74 0.06 -6.22 -5.88
C ALA A 74 0.21 -7.68 -6.32
N LEU A 75 1.40 -8.11 -6.73
CA LEU A 75 1.66 -9.52 -7.03
C LEU A 75 1.52 -10.39 -5.77
N TRP A 76 2.15 -9.97 -4.67
CA TRP A 76 2.00 -10.67 -3.39
C TRP A 76 0.53 -10.75 -2.93
N ALA A 77 -0.24 -9.67 -3.09
CA ALA A 77 -1.65 -9.63 -2.70
C ALA A 77 -2.53 -10.53 -3.59
N GLN A 78 -2.23 -10.67 -4.88
CA GLN A 78 -2.93 -11.61 -5.77
C GLN A 78 -2.77 -13.07 -5.34
N ASP A 79 -1.59 -13.43 -4.84
CA ASP A 79 -1.30 -14.79 -4.36
C ASP A 79 -1.87 -15.02 -2.96
N THR A 80 -1.85 -13.98 -2.10
CA THR A 80 -2.32 -14.06 -0.72
C THR A 80 -3.85 -13.99 -0.62
N PHE A 81 -4.50 -13.26 -1.53
CA PHE A 81 -5.96 -13.08 -1.55
C PHE A 81 -6.53 -13.38 -2.94
N PRO A 82 -6.61 -14.67 -3.32
CA PRO A 82 -7.06 -15.09 -4.64
C PRO A 82 -8.45 -14.56 -5.02
N GLU A 83 -9.32 -14.31 -4.04
CA GLU A 83 -10.66 -13.74 -4.23
C GLU A 83 -10.63 -12.31 -4.79
N TRP A 84 -9.57 -11.55 -4.52
CA TRP A 84 -9.38 -10.18 -5.02
C TRP A 84 -8.47 -10.12 -6.25
N LYS A 85 -7.91 -11.25 -6.67
CA LYS A 85 -6.97 -11.31 -7.80
C LYS A 85 -7.50 -10.64 -9.08
N PRO A 86 -8.75 -10.87 -9.52
CA PRO A 86 -9.28 -10.20 -10.72
C PRO A 86 -9.29 -8.68 -10.59
N LEU A 87 -9.68 -8.16 -9.42
CA LEU A 87 -9.72 -6.72 -9.14
C LEU A 87 -8.32 -6.09 -9.16
N ILE A 88 -7.35 -6.75 -8.50
CA ILE A 88 -5.97 -6.27 -8.43
C ILE A 88 -5.32 -6.28 -9.83
N GLN A 89 -5.60 -7.31 -10.64
CA GLN A 89 -5.13 -7.37 -12.03
C GLN A 89 -5.74 -6.26 -12.89
N ALA A 90 -7.04 -6.00 -12.74
CA ALA A 90 -7.71 -4.89 -13.42
C ALA A 90 -7.09 -3.54 -13.03
N ALA A 91 -6.75 -3.34 -11.74
CA ALA A 91 -6.10 -2.12 -11.26
C ALA A 91 -4.71 -1.95 -11.89
N GLY A 92 -3.92 -3.03 -11.93
CA GLY A 92 -2.61 -3.03 -12.59
C GLY A 92 -2.70 -2.72 -14.09
N LYS A 93 -3.71 -3.23 -14.80
CA LYS A 93 -3.94 -2.90 -16.20
C LYS A 93 -4.38 -1.45 -16.39
N SER A 94 -5.28 -0.95 -15.54
CA SER A 94 -5.78 0.45 -15.61
C SER A 94 -4.64 1.44 -15.38
N TYR A 95 -3.78 1.17 -14.39
CA TYR A 95 -2.61 1.99 -14.10
C TYR A 95 -1.63 2.09 -15.28
N ASN A 96 -1.59 1.07 -16.14
CA ASN A 96 -0.80 1.05 -17.38
C ASN A 96 -1.59 1.49 -18.62
N ALA A 97 -2.76 2.11 -18.45
CA ALA A 97 -3.69 2.53 -19.51
C ALA A 97 -4.13 1.39 -20.47
N LYS A 98 -4.19 0.14 -19.97
CA LYS A 98 -4.51 -1.08 -20.72
C LYS A 98 -5.83 -1.76 -20.30
N ALA A 99 -6.55 -1.20 -19.34
CA ALA A 99 -7.83 -1.78 -18.88
C ALA A 99 -8.96 -1.55 -19.89
N SER A 100 -9.74 -2.60 -20.10
CA SER A 100 -11.02 -2.56 -20.82
C SER A 100 -12.09 -1.78 -20.05
N SER A 101 -13.18 -1.41 -20.73
CA SER A 101 -14.33 -0.74 -20.09
C SER A 101 -14.95 -1.59 -18.97
N LEU A 102 -15.04 -2.91 -19.16
CA LEU A 102 -15.55 -3.83 -18.15
C LEU A 102 -14.66 -3.86 -16.91
N GLU A 103 -13.34 -3.88 -17.09
CA GLU A 103 -12.39 -3.83 -15.98
C GLU A 103 -12.49 -2.50 -15.23
N LYS A 104 -12.60 -1.37 -15.93
CA LYS A 104 -12.80 -0.06 -15.30
C LYS A 104 -14.10 0.01 -14.49
N GLU A 105 -15.18 -0.61 -14.95
CA GLU A 105 -16.44 -0.68 -14.20
C GLU A 105 -16.32 -1.57 -12.96
N MET A 106 -15.65 -2.72 -13.09
CA MET A 106 -15.32 -3.57 -11.94
C MET A 106 -14.50 -2.81 -10.89
N LEU A 107 -13.54 -1.98 -11.30
CA LEU A 107 -12.78 -1.13 -10.36
C LEU A 107 -13.72 -0.24 -9.55
N LYS A 108 -14.59 0.52 -10.22
CA LYS A 108 -15.52 1.45 -9.54
C LYS A 108 -16.49 0.75 -8.60
N THR A 109 -17.01 -0.40 -9.01
CA THR A 109 -18.02 -1.13 -8.24
C THR A 109 -17.44 -1.88 -7.04
N LYS A 110 -16.18 -2.34 -7.13
CA LYS A 110 -15.55 -3.18 -6.10
C LYS A 110 -14.55 -2.46 -5.21
N VAL A 111 -14.18 -1.22 -5.53
CA VAL A 111 -13.16 -0.49 -4.76
C VAL A 111 -13.56 -0.31 -3.28
N ASN A 112 -14.83 -0.05 -2.99
CA ASN A 112 -15.33 0.08 -1.60
C ASN A 112 -15.28 -1.25 -0.84
N ASP A 113 -15.65 -2.36 -1.48
CA ASP A 113 -15.56 -3.69 -0.88
C ASP A 113 -14.10 -4.02 -0.54
N PHE A 114 -13.17 -3.69 -1.44
CA PHE A 114 -11.75 -3.91 -1.24
C PHE A 114 -11.15 -2.99 -0.17
N LEU A 115 -11.59 -1.73 -0.08
CA LEU A 115 -11.21 -0.83 1.01
C LEU A 115 -11.62 -1.42 2.37
N ASN A 116 -12.86 -1.87 2.52
CA ASN A 116 -13.35 -2.46 3.76
C ASN A 116 -12.54 -3.72 4.14
N PHE A 117 -12.31 -4.60 3.17
CA PHE A 117 -11.47 -5.79 3.34
C PHE A 117 -10.05 -5.44 3.83
N SER A 118 -9.46 -4.40 3.25
CA SER A 118 -8.10 -3.95 3.54
C SER A 118 -8.01 -3.29 4.90
N ARG A 119 -8.98 -2.41 5.22
CA ARG A 119 -9.05 -1.63 6.45
C ARG A 119 -9.07 -2.53 7.68
N VAL A 120 -9.90 -3.57 7.68
CA VAL A 120 -9.99 -4.53 8.79
C VAL A 120 -8.62 -5.16 9.06
N ARG A 121 -7.89 -5.58 8.02
CA ARG A 121 -6.56 -6.20 8.16
C ARG A 121 -5.50 -5.22 8.62
N ILE A 122 -5.50 -4.02 8.06
CA ILE A 122 -4.54 -2.97 8.41
C ILE A 122 -4.70 -2.60 9.88
N LEU A 123 -5.91 -2.27 10.31
CA LEU A 123 -6.18 -1.85 11.68
C LEU A 123 -5.95 -2.99 12.68
N HIS A 124 -6.43 -4.20 12.37
CA HIS A 124 -6.18 -5.36 13.23
C HIS A 124 -4.67 -5.62 13.43
N LYS A 125 -3.87 -5.49 12.35
CA LYS A 125 -2.43 -5.73 12.44
C LYS A 125 -1.70 -4.64 13.23
N ILE A 126 -2.10 -3.38 13.09
CA ILE A 126 -1.52 -2.27 13.87
C ILE A 126 -1.89 -2.42 15.36
N THR A 127 -3.14 -2.74 15.69
CA THR A 127 -3.56 -2.91 17.09
C THR A 127 -2.81 -4.04 17.79
N THR A 128 -2.74 -5.22 17.15
CA THR A 128 -2.02 -6.38 17.72
C THR A 128 -0.52 -6.11 17.90
N GLN A 129 0.10 -5.34 17.00
CA GLN A 129 1.51 -4.95 17.12
C GLN A 129 1.78 -4.00 18.28
N ASN A 130 0.80 -3.20 18.70
CA ASN A 130 0.93 -2.30 19.85
C ASN A 130 0.75 -3.04 21.19
N GLU A 131 0.00 -4.14 21.21
CA GLU A 131 -0.16 -4.99 22.41
C GLU A 131 1.09 -5.83 22.70
N GLU A 132 1.84 -6.26 21.68
CA GLU A 132 3.09 -7.03 21.85
C GLU A 132 4.28 -6.22 22.39
N VAL A 133 4.15 -4.88 22.47
CA VAL A 133 5.23 -3.95 22.85
C VAL A 133 5.02 -3.35 24.26
N ASN A 134 3.84 -3.57 24.87
CA ASN A 134 3.50 -3.13 26.23
C ASN A 134 3.54 -4.29 27.22
#